data_AF-A0A2G6CX56-F1
#
_entry.id   AF-A0A2G6CX56-F1
#
_cell.length_a   1.000
_cell.length_b   1.000
_cell.length_c   1.000
_cell.angle_alpha   90.00
_cell.angle_beta   90.00
_cell.angle_gamma   90.00
#
_symmetry.space_group_name_H-M   'P 1'
#
loop_
_entity.id
_entity.type
_entity.pdbx_description
1 polymer ?
#
loop_
_entity_poly.entity_id
_entity_poly.type
_entity_poly.pdbx_seq_one_letter_code
_entity_poly.pdbx_strand_id
1 'polypeptide(L)' 'MRTILKTSLCLPEPCLFQFYFTGDGFLRNMVRNLVGTILEVGRGRLTTTEFKEILTRCDRQSAGATAPAHGLTLVSVQYD' A
#
# COMPACT_ATOMS: atom_id res chain seq x y z
N MET A 1 -10.99 -13.12 -1.11
CA MET A 1 -10.65 -12.09 -0.11
C MET A 1 -9.22 -12.36 0.33
N ARG A 2 -8.37 -11.34 0.47
CA ARG A 2 -6.97 -11.47 0.92
C ARG A 2 -6.79 -10.65 2.19
N THR A 3 -5.91 -11.09 3.07
CA THR A 3 -5.71 -10.48 4.39
C THR A 3 -4.30 -9.96 4.51
N ILE A 4 -4.19 -8.67 4.82
CA ILE A 4 -2.91 -8.08 5.25
C ILE A 4 -2.76 -8.37 6.74
N LEU A 5 -1.78 -9.20 7.08
CA LEU A 5 -1.47 -9.63 8.44
C LEU A 5 -0.70 -8.55 9.21
N LYS A 6 0.25 -7.90 8.54
CA LYS A 6 1.09 -6.89 9.15
C LYS A 6 1.43 -5.78 8.16
N THR A 7 1.42 -4.56 8.66
CA THR A 7 1.95 -3.39 7.95
C THR A 7 2.90 -2.63 8.85
N SER A 8 4.00 -2.15 8.29
CA SER A 8 4.93 -1.27 9.01
C SER A 8 5.58 -0.25 8.06
N LEU A 9 5.86 0.92 8.60
CA LEU A 9 6.55 2.02 7.91
C LEU A 9 7.89 2.27 8.62
N CYS A 10 8.97 2.28 7.85
CA CYS A 10 10.32 2.61 8.33
C CYS A 10 10.93 3.72 7.49
N LEU A 11 11.75 4.56 8.13
CA LEU A 11 12.51 5.63 7.49
C LEU A 11 14.00 5.37 7.73
N PRO A 12 14.67 4.55 6.90
CA PRO A 12 16.08 4.24 7.09
C PRO A 12 17.00 5.44 6.80
N GLU A 13 16.57 6.34 5.92
CA GLU A 13 17.30 7.52 5.47
C GLU A 13 16.36 8.73 5.43
N PRO A 14 16.90 9.97 5.50
CA PRO A 14 16.11 11.17 5.26
C PRO A 14 15.43 11.08 3.89
N CYS A 15 14.12 11.32 3.85
CA CYS A 15 13.30 11.29 2.64
C CYS A 15 13.08 9.91 1.98
N LEU A 16 13.52 8.80 2.59
CA LEU A 16 13.19 7.46 2.12
C LEU A 16 12.13 6.81 3.01
N PHE A 17 10.98 6.45 2.44
CA PHE A 17 9.91 5.72 3.12
C PHE A 17 9.86 4.27 2.65
N GLN A 18 10.06 3.33 3.57
CA GLN A 18 9.92 1.90 3.30
C GLN A 18 8.63 1.37 3.92
N PHE A 19 7.73 0.87 3.07
CA PHE A 19 6.49 0.24 3.47
C PHE A 19 6.63 -1.28 3.38
N TYR A 20 6.38 -1.97 4.48
CA TYR A 20 6.38 -3.42 4.56
C TYR A 20 4.96 -3.93 4.68
N PHE A 21 4.62 -4.93 3.85
CA PHE A 21 3.32 -5.59 3.85
C PHE A 21 3.53 -7.10 3.96
N THR A 22 2.95 -7.70 4.99
CA THR A 22 2.88 -9.15 5.18
C THR A 22 1.44 -9.58 5.06
N GLY A 23 1.17 -10.63 4.29
CA GLY A 23 -0.19 -11.14 4.05
C GLY A 23 -0.16 -12.57 3.53
N ASP A 24 -1.32 -13.22 3.53
CA ASP A 24 -1.52 -14.58 3.00
C ASP A 24 -1.43 -14.64 1.45
N GLY A 25 -1.59 -13.48 0.81
CA GLY A 25 -1.41 -13.29 -0.61
C GLY A 25 -1.87 -11.90 -1.04
N PHE A 26 -1.42 -11.45 -2.21
CA PHE A 26 -1.76 -10.13 -2.73
C PHE A 26 -2.40 -10.25 -4.12
N LEU A 27 -3.42 -9.44 -4.38
CA LEU A 27 -3.99 -9.31 -5.73
C LEU A 27 -3.04 -8.53 -6.65
N ARG A 28 -3.25 -8.66 -7.97
CA ARG A 28 -2.45 -7.92 -8.96
C ARG A 28 -2.52 -6.42 -8.69
N ASN A 29 -1.34 -5.80 -8.56
CA ASN A 29 -1.14 -4.39 -8.23
C ASN A 29 -1.69 -3.93 -6.87
N MET A 30 -2.12 -4.83 -5.97
CA MET A 30 -2.72 -4.49 -4.68
C MET A 30 -1.80 -3.59 -3.84
N VAL A 31 -0.58 -4.04 -3.58
CA VAL A 31 0.41 -3.29 -2.79
C VAL A 31 0.73 -1.95 -3.45
N ARG A 32 0.93 -1.93 -4.78
CA ARG A 32 1.27 -0.71 -5.53
C ARG A 32 0.14 0.33 -5.52
N ASN A 33 -1.11 -0.11 -5.63
CA ASN A 33 -2.27 0.78 -5.54
C ASN A 33 -2.42 1.35 -4.13
N LEU A 34 -2.21 0.52 -3.11
CA LEU A 34 -2.33 0.91 -1.72
C LEU A 34 -1.26 1.94 -1.35
N VAL A 35 0.01 1.68 -1.68
CA VAL A 35 1.10 2.66 -1.48
C VAL A 35 0.85 3.93 -2.28
N GLY A 36 0.38 3.81 -3.52
CA GLY A 36 0.02 4.96 -4.35
C GLY A 36 -1.03 5.86 -3.71
N THR A 37 -2.07 5.27 -3.12
CA THR A 37 -3.12 6.03 -2.44
C THR A 37 -2.65 6.62 -1.11
N ILE A 38 -1.82 5.89 -0.35
CA ILE A 38 -1.18 6.41 0.87
C ILE A 38 -0.32 7.64 0.57
N LEU A 39 0.40 7.64 -0.56
CA LEU A 39 1.20 8.81 -0.96
C LEU A 39 0.34 10.04 -1.26
N GLU A 40 -0.84 9.86 -1.86
CA GLU A 40 -1.79 10.96 -2.08
C GLU A 40 -2.36 11.50 -0.76
N VAL A 41 -2.59 10.63 0.23
CA VAL A 41 -2.93 11.05 1.60
C VAL A 41 -1.78 11.81 2.26
N GLY A 42 -0.55 11.29 2.17
CA GLY A 42 0.64 11.94 2.72
C GLY A 42 0.96 13.30 2.07
N ARG A 43 0.54 13.50 0.82
CA ARG A 43 0.60 14.78 0.09
C ARG A 43 -0.57 15.72 0.40
N GLY A 44 -1.56 15.28 1.18
CA GLY A 44 -2.76 16.06 1.50
C GLY A 44 -3.77 16.19 0.36
N ARG A 45 -3.64 15.37 -0.71
CA ARG A 45 -4.62 15.35 -1.82
C ARG A 45 -5.84 14.49 -1.51
N LEU A 46 -5.69 13.54 -0.58
CA LEU A 46 -6.77 12.72 -0.04
C LEU A 46 -6.75 12.80 1.48
N THR A 47 -7.92 12.74 2.09
CA THR A 47 -8.08 12.59 3.53
C THR A 47 -7.99 11.12 3.94
N THR A 48 -7.70 10.87 5.21
CA THR A 48 -7.73 9.51 5.79
C THR A 48 -9.14 8.90 5.75
N THR A 49 -10.19 9.75 5.80
CA THR A 49 -11.59 9.31 5.66
C THR A 49 -11.87 8.84 4.24
N GLU A 50 -11.51 9.62 3.22
CA GLU A 50 -11.67 9.22 1.82
C GLU A 50 -10.89 7.94 1.52
N PHE A 51 -9.68 7.80 2.07
CA PHE A 51 -8.91 6.56 1.95
C PHE A 51 -9.65 5.34 2.52
N LYS A 52 -10.27 5.46 3.71
CA LYS A 52 -11.09 4.39 4.29
C LYS A 52 -12.31 4.08 3.42
N GLU A 53 -12.94 5.08 2.84
CA GLU A 53 -14.07 4.89 1.94
C GLU A 53 -13.66 4.15 0.67
N ILE A 54 -12.52 4.51 0.06
CA ILE A 54 -11.95 3.82 -1.11
C ILE A 54 -11.68 2.34 -0.79
N LEU A 55 -11.08 2.05 0.37
CA LEU A 55 -10.85 0.68 0.82
C LEU A 55 -12.17 -0.09 1.02
N THR A 56 -13.18 0.57 1.59
CA THR A 56 -14.48 -0.06 1.87
C THR A 56 -15.28 -0.33 0.59
N ARG A 57 -15.23 0.61 -0.37
CA ARG A 57 -15.93 0.49 -1.66
C ARG A 57 -15.28 -0.54 -2.60
N CYS A 58 -14.06 -0.99 -2.32
CA CYS A 58 -13.26 -1.84 -3.22
C CYS A 58 -13.15 -1.27 -4.65
N ASP A 59 -13.32 0.05 -4.81
CA ASP A 59 -13.36 0.69 -6.11
C ASP A 59 -11.99 1.25 -6.48
N ARG A 60 -11.43 0.69 -7.56
CA ARG A 60 -10.12 1.08 -8.07
C ARG A 60 -10.14 2.44 -8.75
N GLN A 61 -11.26 2.89 -9.32
CA GLN A 61 -11.30 4.20 -10.00
C GLN A 61 -11.14 5.36 -9.01
N SER A 62 -11.57 5.13 -7.77
CA SER A 62 -11.45 6.09 -6.67
C SER A 62 -10.07 6.05 -5.98
N ALA A 63 -9.21 5.07 -6.29
CA ALA A 63 -7.89 4.94 -5.69
C ALA A 63 -6.83 5.84 -6.35
N GLY A 64 -5.79 6.19 -5.58
CA GLY A 64 -4.68 7.01 -6.07
C GLY A 64 -3.86 6.32 -7.17
N ALA A 65 -3.00 7.09 -7.83
CA ALA A 65 -2.17 6.60 -8.91
C ALA A 65 -1.33 5.38 -8.48
N THR A 66 -1.29 4.33 -9.31
CA THR A 66 -0.52 3.12 -9.00
C THR A 66 0.96 3.45 -8.86
N ALA A 67 1.56 3.12 -7.71
CA ALA A 67 2.98 3.35 -7.46
C ALA A 67 3.86 2.66 -8.52
N PRO A 68 5.05 3.19 -8.86
CA PRO A 68 5.97 2.55 -9.81
C PRO A 68 6.34 1.11 -9.44
N ALA A 69 6.62 0.26 -10.44
CA ALA A 69 6.91 -1.15 -10.21
C ALA A 69 8.29 -1.38 -9.56
N HIS A 70 9.27 -0.57 -9.93
CA HIS A 70 10.67 -0.71 -9.50
C HIS A 70 10.90 -0.48 -8.00
N GLY A 71 9.91 0.09 -7.27
CA GLY A 71 9.98 0.29 -5.83
C GLY A 71 9.43 -0.88 -5.00
N LEU A 72 8.84 -1.90 -5.64
CA LEU A 72 8.29 -3.07 -4.94
C LEU A 72 9.22 -4.27 -5.07
N THR A 73 9.63 -4.82 -3.93
CA THR A 73 10.46 -6.04 -3.86
C THR A 73 9.83 -7.03 -2.91
N LEU A 74 9.89 -8.33 -3.24
CA LEU A 74 9.54 -9.41 -2.32
C LEU A 74 10.69 -9.63 -1.33
N VAL A 75 10.44 -9.42 -0.05
CA VAL A 75 11.47 -9.51 1.00
C VAL A 75 11.64 -10.94 1.51
N SER A 76 10.54 -11.61 1.84
CA SER A 76 10.58 -12.98 2.36
C SER A 76 9.25 -13.69 2.12
N VAL A 77 9.31 -15.03 2.07
CA VAL A 77 8.15 -15.93 2.06
C VAL A 77 8.32 -16.86 3.25
N GLN A 78 7.29 -16.95 4.10
CA GLN A 78 7.27 -17.81 5.27
C GLN A 78 6.58 -19.13 4.89
N TYR A 79 7.20 -20.23 5.29
CA TYR A 79 6.66 -21.58 5.16
C TYR A 79 6.55 -22.16 6.58
N ASP A 80 5.54 -22.99 6.80
CA ASP A 80 5.38 -23.79 8.01
C ASP A 80 6.26 -25.06 7.96
#